data_AF-A0A5P8JR96-F1
#
_entry.id   AF-A0A5P8JR96-F1
#
_cell.length_a   1.000
_cell.length_b   1.000
_cell.length_c   1.000
_cell.angle_alpha   90.00
_cell.angle_beta   90.00
_cell.angle_gamma   90.00
#
_symmetry.space_group_name_H-M   'P 1'
#
loop_
_entity.id
_entity.type
_entity.pdbx_description
1 polymer ?
#
loop_
_entity_poly.entity_id
_entity_poly.type
_entity_poly.pdbx_seq_one_letter_code
_entity_poly.pdbx_strand_id
1 'polypeptide(L)'
;MLDIKPIYQPAKLEISNFDDLAKSVTVLADKYKGMVVTDDTTTEARKSQAELNAAIKQIEDFRKAIKKEYNEPYNAFKASTDKLKASLEAAKQPIKDALDQYAEEAKRERRVMAKKDLNDILEARNLKPDDVEMQDAWFGTQLSKIERLKQMAAAADGVIAERKRIATERELVGMYAKVNNIDPSGWLVQVDEGVSIDRIKDGIAKAADERDLKAEQEAKRKEAEEAIAKAKQQQVGDKTIDAETGEVVTETPKSAADVVTDYHFGMNGTFAQAQDVANYMRLKGYDFWSEGGHE
;
A
#
# COMPACT_ATOMS: atom_id res chain seq x y z
N MET A 1 1.17 -58.98 9.11
CA MET A 1 2.03 -58.29 10.10
C MET A 1 3.36 -59.04 10.16
N LEU A 2 4.45 -58.43 10.67
CA LEU A 2 5.72 -59.15 10.82
C LEU A 2 5.67 -60.04 12.07
N ASP A 3 5.97 -61.32 11.91
CA ASP A 3 6.05 -62.32 12.98
C ASP A 3 7.49 -62.40 13.50
N ILE A 4 7.78 -61.63 14.56
CA ILE A 4 9.12 -61.52 15.15
C ILE A 4 9.21 -62.44 16.38
N LYS A 5 9.98 -63.52 16.26
CA LYS A 5 10.18 -64.53 17.31
C LYS A 5 11.58 -64.40 17.93
N PRO A 6 11.72 -63.79 19.12
CA PRO A 6 13.00 -63.71 19.81
C PRO A 6 13.37 -65.07 20.42
N ILE A 7 14.65 -65.45 20.32
CA ILE A 7 15.26 -66.46 21.19
C ILE A 7 15.90 -65.68 22.34
N TYR A 8 15.38 -65.85 23.55
CA TYR A 8 15.81 -65.11 24.74
C TYR A 8 15.97 -66.04 25.93
N GLN A 9 17.09 -65.91 26.64
CA GLN A 9 17.37 -66.56 27.91
C GLN A 9 17.98 -65.53 28.86
N PRO A 10 17.43 -65.31 30.08
CA PRO A 10 18.04 -64.43 31.07
C PRO A 10 19.40 -64.98 31.53
N ALA A 11 20.42 -64.13 31.60
CA ALA A 11 21.71 -64.53 32.19
C ALA A 11 21.64 -64.58 33.71
N LYS A 12 22.24 -65.61 34.31
CA LYS A 12 22.49 -65.71 35.76
C LYS A 12 23.92 -65.24 36.03
N LEU A 13 24.10 -64.17 36.81
CA LEU A 13 25.41 -63.60 37.14
C LEU A 13 25.66 -63.72 38.64
N GLU A 14 26.60 -64.58 39.02
CA GLU A 14 26.96 -64.89 40.41
C GLU A 14 28.48 -65.04 40.54
N ILE A 15 29.03 -64.71 41.71
CA ILE A 15 30.43 -64.99 42.05
C ILE A 15 30.44 -66.29 42.86
N SER A 16 30.88 -67.38 42.25
CA SER A 16 30.78 -68.73 42.82
C SER A 16 31.56 -68.93 44.12
N ASN A 17 32.59 -68.13 44.36
CA ASN A 17 33.42 -68.12 45.58
C ASN A 17 33.23 -66.84 46.43
N PHE A 18 32.05 -66.21 46.35
CA PHE A 18 31.81 -64.89 46.98
C PHE A 18 32.20 -64.84 48.47
N ASP A 19 31.83 -65.85 49.26
CA ASP A 19 32.08 -65.85 50.71
C ASP A 19 33.58 -65.88 51.03
N ASP A 20 34.39 -66.63 50.26
CA ASP A 20 35.83 -66.72 50.46
C ASP A 20 36.56 -65.48 49.91
N LEU A 21 36.08 -64.89 48.82
CA LEU A 21 36.53 -63.59 48.34
C LEU A 21 36.22 -62.49 49.37
N ALA A 22 35.02 -62.49 49.97
CA ALA A 22 34.60 -61.52 50.98
C ALA A 22 35.45 -61.64 52.27
N LYS A 23 35.75 -62.86 52.73
CA LYS A 23 36.70 -63.11 53.83
C LYS A 23 38.08 -62.54 53.48
N SER A 24 38.58 -62.82 52.27
CA SER A 24 39.91 -62.38 51.82
C SER A 24 40.02 -60.85 51.73
N VAL A 25 39.00 -60.18 51.20
CA VAL A 25 38.92 -58.71 51.15
C VAL A 25 38.81 -58.11 52.56
N THR A 26 38.04 -58.72 53.46
CA THR A 26 37.94 -58.28 54.87
C THR A 26 39.28 -58.36 55.57
N VAL A 27 40.01 -59.47 55.45
CA VAL A 27 41.36 -59.65 56.02
C VAL A 27 42.34 -58.60 55.45
N LEU A 28 42.31 -58.34 54.14
CA LEU A 28 43.17 -57.34 53.51
C LEU A 28 42.84 -55.90 53.97
N ALA A 29 41.56 -55.59 54.22
CA ALA A 29 41.15 -54.29 54.75
C ALA A 29 41.54 -54.13 56.24
N ASP A 30 41.28 -55.14 57.07
CA ASP A 30 41.60 -55.12 58.50
C ASP A 30 43.12 -55.06 58.74
N LYS A 31 43.96 -55.67 57.87
CA LYS A 31 45.43 -55.57 57.87
C LYS A 31 45.97 -54.12 57.93
N TYR A 32 45.22 -53.15 57.40
CA TYR A 32 45.62 -51.74 57.30
C TYR A 32 44.70 -50.77 58.05
N LYS A 33 43.73 -51.29 58.79
CA LYS A 33 42.73 -50.53 59.52
C LYS A 33 43.34 -49.88 60.77
N GLY A 34 43.27 -48.55 60.84
CA GLY A 34 43.89 -47.79 61.93
C GLY A 34 45.41 -47.57 61.78
N MET A 35 45.99 -47.85 60.61
CA MET A 35 47.38 -47.47 60.31
C MET A 35 47.58 -45.96 60.49
N VAL A 36 48.48 -45.57 61.39
CA VAL A 36 48.87 -44.17 61.62
C VAL A 36 50.02 -43.81 60.69
N VAL A 37 49.83 -42.74 59.90
CA VAL A 37 50.86 -42.22 59.00
C VAL A 37 51.65 -41.12 59.71
N THR A 38 52.96 -41.31 59.80
CA THR A 38 53.96 -40.31 60.22
C THR A 38 54.98 -40.14 59.09
N ASP A 39 55.86 -39.13 59.18
CA ASP A 39 56.83 -38.83 58.11
C ASP A 39 57.68 -40.06 57.73
N ASP A 40 58.16 -40.82 58.73
CA ASP A 40 58.92 -42.06 58.53
C ASP A 40 58.09 -43.19 57.89
N THR A 41 56.80 -43.33 58.23
CA THR A 41 55.94 -44.41 57.71
C THR A 41 55.28 -44.10 56.36
N THR A 42 55.43 -42.87 55.83
CA THR A 42 54.86 -42.45 54.53
C THR A 42 55.14 -43.42 53.38
N THR A 43 56.33 -44.04 53.34
CA THR A 43 56.72 -44.98 52.29
C THR A 43 56.00 -46.34 52.41
N GLU A 44 55.66 -46.77 53.62
CA GLU A 44 54.89 -47.98 53.85
C GLU A 44 53.40 -47.75 53.59
N ALA A 45 52.85 -46.65 54.10
CA ALA A 45 51.45 -46.26 53.86
C ALA A 45 51.11 -46.17 52.35
N ARG A 46 52.03 -45.66 51.52
CA ARG A 46 51.89 -45.65 50.06
C ARG A 46 51.84 -47.05 49.44
N LYS A 47 52.58 -48.03 49.98
CA LYS A 47 52.54 -49.43 49.53
C LYS A 47 51.21 -50.09 49.91
N SER A 48 50.75 -49.91 51.14
CA SER A 48 49.44 -50.39 51.61
C SER A 48 48.28 -49.82 50.77
N GLN A 49 48.33 -48.51 50.46
CA GLN A 49 47.36 -47.88 49.56
C GLN A 49 47.40 -48.49 48.16
N ALA A 50 48.59 -48.80 47.61
CA ALA A 50 48.73 -49.43 46.31
C ALA A 50 48.18 -50.88 46.29
N GLU A 51 48.37 -51.66 47.35
CA GLU A 51 47.82 -53.03 47.50
C GLU A 51 46.28 -53.00 47.54
N LEU A 52 45.69 -52.10 48.33
CA LEU A 52 44.24 -51.90 48.40
C LEU A 52 43.67 -51.44 47.05
N ASN A 53 44.31 -50.47 46.39
CA ASN A 53 43.91 -49.99 45.06
C ASN A 53 43.99 -51.10 43.99
N ALA A 54 44.98 -52.00 44.08
CA ALA A 54 45.10 -53.14 43.17
C ALA A 54 43.94 -54.14 43.35
N ALA A 55 43.56 -54.46 44.60
CA ALA A 55 42.42 -55.33 44.88
C ALA A 55 41.09 -54.71 44.41
N ILE A 56 40.87 -53.42 44.68
CA ILE A 56 39.69 -52.67 44.18
C ILE A 56 39.64 -52.72 42.64
N LYS A 57 40.78 -52.48 41.97
CA LYS A 57 40.88 -52.53 40.51
C LYS A 57 40.56 -53.91 39.94
N GLN A 58 41.00 -55.00 40.58
CA GLN A 58 40.70 -56.36 40.12
C GLN A 58 39.18 -56.65 40.15
N ILE A 59 38.48 -56.26 41.22
CA ILE A 59 37.03 -56.40 41.35
C ILE A 59 36.30 -55.55 40.29
N GLU A 60 36.76 -54.31 40.10
CA GLU A 60 36.29 -53.40 39.06
C GLU A 60 36.44 -53.97 37.64
N ASP A 61 37.62 -54.51 37.31
CA ASP A 61 37.96 -54.97 35.97
C ASP A 61 37.28 -56.31 35.63
N PHE A 62 37.11 -57.20 36.62
CA PHE A 62 36.21 -58.36 36.51
C PHE A 62 34.77 -57.95 36.17
N ARG A 63 34.21 -56.99 36.92
CA ARG A 63 32.86 -56.44 36.66
C ARG A 63 32.74 -55.83 35.25
N LYS A 64 33.79 -55.15 34.77
CA LYS A 64 33.84 -54.56 33.41
C LYS A 64 33.90 -55.66 32.34
N ALA A 65 34.67 -56.73 32.54
CA ALA A 65 34.77 -57.86 31.62
C ALA A 65 33.42 -58.60 31.46
N ILE A 66 32.81 -59.02 32.57
CA ILE A 66 31.49 -59.68 32.56
C ILE A 66 30.42 -58.77 31.93
N LYS A 67 30.46 -57.45 32.21
CA LYS A 67 29.56 -56.49 31.55
C LYS A 67 29.80 -56.42 30.04
N LYS A 68 31.04 -56.51 29.55
CA LYS A 68 31.33 -56.52 28.11
C LYS A 68 30.72 -57.76 27.45
N GLU A 69 31.07 -58.95 27.95
CA GLU A 69 30.61 -60.24 27.44
C GLU A 69 29.08 -60.34 27.43
N TYR A 70 28.41 -59.93 28.51
CA TYR A 70 26.94 -59.90 28.59
C TYR A 70 26.29 -58.97 27.54
N ASN A 71 26.94 -57.87 27.16
CA ASN A 71 26.40 -56.94 26.17
C ASN A 71 26.69 -57.36 24.72
N GLU A 72 27.61 -58.28 24.45
CA GLU A 72 27.90 -58.76 23.08
C GLU A 72 26.69 -59.43 22.39
N PRO A 73 25.96 -60.39 23.00
CA PRO A 73 24.75 -60.95 22.38
C PRO A 73 23.61 -59.92 22.25
N TYR A 74 23.48 -58.99 23.20
CA TYR A 74 22.52 -57.88 23.09
C TYR A 74 22.85 -56.96 21.91
N ASN A 75 24.12 -56.60 21.73
CA ASN A 75 24.57 -55.78 20.61
C ASN A 75 24.39 -56.48 19.26
N ALA A 76 24.62 -57.80 19.19
CA ALA A 76 24.37 -58.59 17.99
C ALA A 76 22.86 -58.67 17.65
N PHE A 77 22.00 -58.87 18.66
CA PHE A 77 20.54 -58.79 18.50
C PHE A 77 20.10 -57.40 18.02
N LYS A 78 20.59 -56.33 18.67
CA LYS A 78 20.30 -54.94 18.29
C LYS A 78 20.72 -54.65 16.84
N ALA A 79 21.94 -55.03 16.45
CA ALA A 79 22.43 -54.86 15.08
C ALA A 79 21.56 -55.63 14.06
N SER A 80 21.04 -56.79 14.44
CA SER A 80 20.10 -57.56 13.60
C SER A 80 18.76 -56.83 13.44
N THR A 81 18.19 -56.26 14.51
CA THR A 81 16.96 -55.45 14.42
C THR A 81 17.17 -54.14 13.67
N ASP A 82 18.32 -53.47 13.85
CA ASP A 82 18.68 -52.25 13.14
C ASP A 82 18.84 -52.52 11.63
N LYS A 83 19.44 -53.65 11.25
CA LYS A 83 19.55 -54.09 9.85
C LYS A 83 18.18 -54.34 9.22
N LEU A 84 17.27 -55.02 9.92
CA LEU A 84 15.90 -55.25 9.45
C LEU A 84 15.15 -53.92 9.25
N LYS A 85 15.27 -52.98 10.20
CA LYS A 85 14.71 -51.63 10.07
C LYS A 85 15.32 -50.86 8.89
N ALA A 86 16.65 -50.89 8.73
CA ALA A 86 17.35 -50.20 7.67
C ALA A 86 16.90 -50.67 6.27
N SER A 87 16.69 -51.97 6.07
CA SER A 87 16.13 -52.51 4.82
C SER A 87 14.73 -51.98 4.50
N LEU A 88 13.87 -51.80 5.52
CA LEU A 88 12.52 -51.26 5.34
C LEU A 88 12.54 -49.75 5.04
N GLU A 89 13.36 -48.98 5.74
CA GLU A 89 13.53 -47.54 5.46
C GLU A 89 14.13 -47.30 4.07
N ALA A 90 15.14 -48.10 3.67
CA ALA A 90 15.74 -48.02 2.34
C ALA A 90 14.77 -48.36 1.20
N ALA A 91 13.81 -49.27 1.42
CA ALA A 91 12.74 -49.57 0.46
C ALA A 91 11.63 -48.49 0.44
N LYS A 92 11.33 -47.91 1.60
CA LYS A 92 10.31 -46.85 1.79
C LYS A 92 10.73 -45.51 1.21
N GLN A 93 12.01 -45.14 1.33
CA GLN A 93 12.54 -43.83 0.91
C GLN A 93 12.25 -43.50 -0.58
N PRO A 94 12.60 -44.33 -1.59
CA PRO A 94 12.32 -44.01 -2.99
C PRO A 94 10.82 -43.98 -3.31
N ILE A 95 9.98 -44.72 -2.57
CA ILE A 95 8.52 -44.66 -2.72
C ILE A 95 8.00 -43.29 -2.24
N LYS A 96 8.47 -42.81 -1.09
CA LYS A 96 8.15 -41.46 -0.58
C LYS A 96 8.59 -40.39 -1.58
N ASP A 97 9.82 -40.46 -2.08
CA ASP A 97 10.37 -39.42 -2.95
C ASP A 97 9.69 -39.42 -4.33
N ALA A 98 9.26 -40.58 -4.84
CA ALA A 98 8.43 -40.68 -6.04
C ALA A 98 7.01 -40.12 -5.83
N LEU A 99 6.40 -40.32 -4.65
CA LEU A 99 5.10 -39.74 -4.31
C LEU A 99 5.16 -38.21 -4.19
N ASP A 100 6.22 -37.67 -3.58
CA ASP A 100 6.44 -36.22 -3.49
C ASP A 100 6.67 -35.61 -4.89
N GLN A 101 7.49 -36.25 -5.73
CA GLN A 101 7.70 -35.81 -7.12
C GLN A 101 6.40 -35.85 -7.94
N TYR A 102 5.60 -36.91 -7.83
CA TYR A 102 4.30 -37.01 -8.50
C TYR A 102 3.33 -35.92 -8.03
N ALA A 103 3.31 -35.61 -6.73
CA ALA A 103 2.47 -34.55 -6.18
C ALA A 103 2.88 -33.15 -6.68
N GLU A 104 4.18 -32.87 -6.82
CA GLU A 104 4.67 -31.61 -7.40
C GLU A 104 4.47 -31.51 -8.92
N GLU A 105 4.62 -32.62 -9.66
CA GLU A 105 4.33 -32.61 -11.10
C GLU A 105 2.83 -32.41 -11.36
N ALA A 106 1.95 -33.11 -10.65
CA ALA A 106 0.50 -32.91 -10.76
C ALA A 106 0.06 -31.47 -10.41
N LYS A 107 0.75 -30.80 -9.46
CA LYS A 107 0.57 -29.35 -9.20
C LYS A 107 1.05 -28.51 -10.38
N ARG A 108 2.19 -28.85 -10.99
CA ARG A 108 2.76 -28.14 -12.14
C ARG A 108 1.88 -28.27 -13.39
N GLU A 109 1.47 -29.49 -13.74
CA GLU A 109 0.52 -29.78 -14.81
C GLU A 109 -0.80 -29.03 -14.60
N ARG A 110 -1.38 -29.07 -13.40
CA ARG A 110 -2.62 -28.33 -13.07
C ARG A 110 -2.45 -26.82 -13.24
N ARG A 111 -1.26 -26.26 -12.98
CA ARG A 111 -0.92 -24.84 -13.21
C ARG A 111 -0.72 -24.52 -14.70
N VAL A 112 -0.07 -25.39 -15.47
CA VAL A 112 0.06 -25.23 -16.93
C VAL A 112 -1.32 -25.29 -17.58
N MET A 113 -2.15 -26.27 -17.22
CA MET A 113 -3.53 -26.38 -17.69
C MET A 113 -4.43 -25.23 -17.21
N ALA A 114 -4.17 -24.64 -16.04
CA ALA A 114 -4.86 -23.41 -15.60
C ALA A 114 -4.51 -22.21 -16.49
N LYS A 115 -3.22 -22.04 -16.83
CA LYS A 115 -2.78 -20.99 -17.74
C LYS A 115 -3.32 -21.19 -19.16
N LYS A 116 -3.38 -22.42 -19.65
CA LYS A 116 -4.02 -22.72 -20.93
C LYS A 116 -5.53 -22.44 -20.89
N ASP A 117 -6.25 -22.97 -19.90
CA ASP A 117 -7.69 -22.72 -19.71
C ASP A 117 -8.00 -21.20 -19.68
N LEU A 118 -7.12 -20.39 -19.07
CA LEU A 118 -7.24 -18.91 -19.07
C LEU A 118 -6.98 -18.31 -20.46
N ASN A 119 -5.88 -18.66 -21.12
CA ASN A 119 -5.57 -18.14 -22.45
C ASN A 119 -6.68 -18.48 -23.46
N ASP A 120 -7.16 -19.73 -23.47
CA ASP A 120 -8.28 -20.18 -24.32
C ASP A 120 -9.55 -19.31 -24.07
N ILE A 121 -9.80 -18.89 -22.82
CA ILE A 121 -10.93 -18.01 -22.43
C ILE A 121 -10.75 -16.55 -22.90
N LEU A 122 -9.52 -16.04 -22.89
CA LEU A 122 -9.17 -14.66 -23.24
C LEU A 122 -9.06 -14.48 -24.76
N GLU A 123 -8.43 -15.42 -25.47
CA GLU A 123 -8.32 -15.41 -26.93
C GLU A 123 -9.70 -15.45 -27.60
N ALA A 124 -10.61 -16.30 -27.10
CA ALA A 124 -12.02 -16.34 -27.54
C ALA A 124 -12.80 -15.03 -27.31
N ARG A 125 -12.23 -14.09 -26.55
CA ARG A 125 -12.77 -12.76 -26.22
C ARG A 125 -11.97 -11.60 -26.85
N ASN A 126 -10.89 -11.88 -27.56
CA ASN A 126 -9.90 -10.89 -28.03
C ASN A 126 -9.27 -10.06 -26.88
N LEU A 127 -9.10 -10.67 -25.71
CA LEU A 127 -8.43 -10.08 -24.55
C LEU A 127 -7.00 -10.62 -24.41
N LYS A 128 -6.14 -9.85 -23.76
CA LYS A 128 -4.79 -10.25 -23.35
C LYS A 128 -4.74 -10.65 -21.87
N PRO A 129 -3.72 -11.40 -21.42
CA PRO A 129 -3.51 -11.68 -20.00
C PRO A 129 -3.43 -10.40 -19.14
N ASP A 130 -2.85 -9.32 -19.68
CA ASP A 130 -2.71 -8.03 -19.00
C ASP A 130 -4.04 -7.23 -18.93
N ASP A 131 -5.09 -7.64 -19.66
CA ASP A 131 -6.40 -6.99 -19.63
C ASP A 131 -7.23 -7.38 -18.40
N VAL A 132 -6.88 -8.46 -17.68
CA VAL A 132 -7.70 -9.08 -16.63
C VAL A 132 -6.89 -9.24 -15.33
N GLU A 133 -7.47 -8.83 -14.20
CA GLU A 133 -6.88 -9.03 -12.87
C GLU A 133 -6.76 -10.53 -12.55
N MET A 134 -5.52 -11.02 -12.45
CA MET A 134 -5.24 -12.44 -12.21
C MET A 134 -5.34 -12.80 -10.73
N GLN A 135 -6.05 -13.89 -10.42
CA GLN A 135 -6.21 -14.38 -9.04
C GLN A 135 -5.41 -15.68 -8.81
N ASP A 136 -4.56 -15.71 -7.78
CA ASP A 136 -3.76 -16.88 -7.42
C ASP A 136 -4.59 -18.17 -7.21
N ALA A 137 -5.83 -18.02 -6.74
CA ALA A 137 -6.77 -19.12 -6.53
C ALA A 137 -7.02 -19.95 -7.80
N TRP A 138 -6.96 -19.32 -8.99
CA TRP A 138 -7.11 -19.97 -10.30
C TRP A 138 -5.96 -20.96 -10.58
N PHE A 139 -4.75 -20.66 -10.11
CA PHE A 139 -3.54 -21.47 -10.26
C PHE A 139 -3.27 -22.36 -9.02
N GLY A 140 -4.18 -22.36 -8.06
CA GLY A 140 -4.13 -23.15 -6.84
C GLY A 140 -4.89 -24.48 -6.92
N THR A 141 -4.92 -25.18 -5.79
CA THR A 141 -5.70 -26.42 -5.61
C THR A 141 -7.15 -26.18 -5.20
N GLN A 142 -7.49 -24.96 -4.77
CA GLN A 142 -8.71 -24.67 -4.00
C GLN A 142 -10.00 -24.75 -4.83
N LEU A 143 -9.93 -24.36 -6.11
CA LEU A 143 -11.08 -24.30 -7.01
C LEU A 143 -11.19 -25.56 -7.87
N SER A 144 -12.41 -26.08 -8.06
CA SER A 144 -12.69 -27.12 -9.07
C SER A 144 -12.44 -26.57 -10.48
N LYS A 145 -12.23 -27.42 -11.49
CA LYS A 145 -12.06 -26.94 -12.89
C LYS A 145 -13.27 -26.12 -13.35
N ILE A 146 -14.49 -26.54 -13.01
CA ILE A 146 -15.72 -25.86 -13.40
C ILE A 146 -15.80 -24.46 -12.78
N GLU A 147 -15.56 -24.34 -11.46
CA GLU A 147 -15.64 -23.04 -10.78
C GLU A 147 -14.49 -22.12 -11.21
N ARG A 148 -13.28 -22.65 -11.44
CA ARG A 148 -12.16 -21.90 -12.03
C ARG A 148 -12.52 -21.30 -13.39
N LEU A 149 -13.02 -22.12 -14.31
CA LEU A 149 -13.39 -21.67 -15.66
C LEU A 149 -14.49 -20.59 -15.59
N LYS A 150 -15.47 -20.76 -14.72
CA LYS A 150 -16.55 -19.79 -14.48
C LYS A 150 -16.03 -18.45 -13.96
N GLN A 151 -15.07 -18.46 -13.02
CA GLN A 151 -14.47 -17.23 -12.49
C GLN A 151 -13.59 -16.52 -13.52
N MET A 152 -12.76 -17.26 -14.27
CA MET A 152 -11.97 -16.73 -15.38
C MET A 152 -12.86 -16.08 -16.45
N ALA A 153 -13.94 -16.77 -16.84
CA ALA A 153 -14.92 -16.25 -17.80
C ALA A 153 -15.60 -14.98 -17.28
N ALA A 154 -16.09 -14.98 -16.03
CA ALA A 154 -16.75 -13.82 -15.43
C ALA A 154 -15.83 -12.59 -15.33
N ALA A 155 -14.55 -12.78 -14.99
CA ALA A 155 -13.58 -11.68 -14.96
C ALA A 155 -13.34 -11.10 -16.37
N ALA A 156 -13.18 -11.96 -17.37
CA ALA A 156 -13.03 -11.56 -18.77
C ALA A 156 -14.29 -10.89 -19.35
N ASP A 157 -15.49 -11.39 -19.01
CA ASP A 157 -16.77 -10.80 -19.39
C ASP A 157 -16.98 -9.42 -18.72
N GLY A 158 -16.51 -9.26 -17.48
CA GLY A 158 -16.49 -7.97 -16.78
C GLY A 158 -15.66 -6.90 -17.51
N VAL A 159 -14.48 -7.26 -18.03
CA VAL A 159 -13.63 -6.34 -18.81
C VAL A 159 -14.29 -5.95 -20.14
N ILE A 160 -15.01 -6.86 -20.80
CA ILE A 160 -15.81 -6.52 -22.00
C ILE A 160 -16.95 -5.56 -21.64
N ALA A 161 -17.67 -5.84 -20.54
CA ALA A 161 -18.76 -4.99 -20.08
C ALA A 161 -18.27 -3.58 -19.74
N GLU A 162 -17.12 -3.44 -19.09
CA GLU A 162 -16.52 -2.16 -18.73
C GLU A 162 -15.99 -1.39 -19.95
N ARG A 163 -15.29 -2.07 -20.88
CA ARG A 163 -14.89 -1.47 -22.17
C ARG A 163 -16.11 -0.96 -22.95
N LYS A 164 -17.24 -1.68 -22.90
CA LYS A 164 -18.51 -1.26 -23.51
C LYS A 164 -19.15 -0.08 -22.77
N ARG A 165 -19.14 -0.07 -21.43
CA ARG A 165 -19.62 1.04 -20.60
C ARG A 165 -18.90 2.33 -20.96
N ILE A 166 -17.57 2.32 -20.90
CA ILE A 166 -16.71 3.45 -21.26
C ILE A 166 -16.98 3.91 -22.69
N ALA A 167 -17.07 3.00 -23.67
CA ALA A 167 -17.37 3.37 -25.06
C ALA A 167 -18.73 4.08 -25.22
N THR A 168 -19.79 3.60 -24.57
CA THR A 168 -21.11 4.23 -24.60
C THR A 168 -21.14 5.57 -23.85
N GLU A 169 -20.47 5.67 -22.71
CA GLU A 169 -20.39 6.93 -21.97
C GLU A 169 -19.57 7.99 -22.70
N ARG A 170 -18.48 7.61 -23.38
CA ARG A 170 -17.71 8.50 -24.28
C ARG A 170 -18.57 9.03 -25.43
N GLU A 171 -19.41 8.19 -26.04
CA GLU A 171 -20.35 8.62 -27.09
C GLU A 171 -21.36 9.64 -26.55
N LEU A 172 -22.00 9.34 -25.41
CA LEU A 172 -22.97 10.24 -24.76
C LEU A 172 -22.34 11.57 -24.32
N VAL A 173 -21.14 11.55 -23.74
CA VAL A 173 -20.38 12.76 -23.35
C VAL A 173 -19.97 13.56 -24.58
N GLY A 174 -19.50 12.91 -25.65
CA GLY A 174 -19.17 13.56 -26.92
C GLY A 174 -20.38 14.25 -27.58
N MET A 175 -21.55 13.59 -27.58
CA MET A 175 -22.80 14.18 -28.05
C MET A 175 -23.24 15.36 -27.17
N TYR A 176 -23.18 15.22 -25.84
CA TYR A 176 -23.61 16.26 -24.91
C TYR A 176 -22.71 17.50 -24.96
N ALA A 177 -21.39 17.33 -25.01
CA ALA A 177 -20.44 18.43 -25.21
C ALA A 177 -20.70 19.16 -26.53
N LYS A 178 -20.91 18.41 -27.63
CA LYS A 178 -21.21 18.98 -28.96
C LYS A 178 -22.51 19.78 -28.99
N VAL A 179 -23.59 19.29 -28.36
CA VAL A 179 -24.86 20.05 -28.26
C VAL A 179 -24.68 21.36 -27.48
N ASN A 180 -23.84 21.35 -26.44
CA ASN A 180 -23.50 22.53 -25.66
C ASN A 180 -22.42 23.42 -26.31
N ASN A 181 -21.90 23.09 -27.49
CA ASN A 181 -20.76 23.76 -28.15
C ASN A 181 -19.48 23.84 -27.28
N ILE A 182 -19.20 22.78 -26.54
CA ILE A 182 -18.00 22.60 -25.70
C ILE A 182 -17.12 21.50 -26.32
N ASP A 183 -15.79 21.66 -26.24
CA ASP A 183 -14.86 20.62 -26.69
C ASP A 183 -14.93 19.39 -25.76
N PRO A 184 -15.11 18.17 -26.29
CA PRO A 184 -15.28 16.97 -25.47
C PRO A 184 -13.97 16.45 -24.87
N SER A 185 -12.78 16.85 -25.36
CA SER A 185 -11.54 16.10 -25.16
C SER A 185 -11.15 15.93 -23.68
N GLY A 186 -11.23 17.01 -22.89
CA GLY A 186 -10.95 16.98 -21.45
C GLY A 186 -12.03 16.29 -20.60
N TRP A 187 -13.21 16.05 -21.16
CA TRP A 187 -14.31 15.33 -20.51
C TRP A 187 -14.28 13.83 -20.84
N LEU A 188 -13.81 13.45 -22.03
CA LEU A 188 -13.63 12.06 -22.42
C LEU A 188 -12.56 11.35 -21.57
N VAL A 189 -11.49 12.05 -21.16
CA VAL A 189 -10.50 11.52 -20.22
C VAL A 189 -11.13 11.19 -18.87
N GLN A 190 -12.07 12.01 -18.37
CA GLN A 190 -12.79 11.74 -17.12
C GLN A 190 -13.68 10.49 -17.22
N VAL A 191 -14.21 10.15 -18.40
CA VAL A 191 -14.90 8.87 -18.62
C VAL A 191 -13.92 7.69 -18.52
N ASP A 192 -12.73 7.82 -19.12
CA ASP A 192 -11.68 6.80 -19.05
C ASP A 192 -11.14 6.59 -17.62
N GLU A 193 -11.14 7.65 -16.80
CA GLU A 193 -10.84 7.63 -15.36
C GLU A 193 -11.99 7.10 -14.48
N GLY A 194 -13.15 6.77 -15.07
CA GLY A 194 -14.31 6.23 -14.35
C GLY A 194 -15.14 7.26 -13.57
N VAL A 195 -15.03 8.56 -13.90
CA VAL A 195 -15.87 9.61 -13.31
C VAL A 195 -17.31 9.47 -13.81
N SER A 196 -18.29 9.56 -12.90
CA SER A 196 -19.72 9.46 -13.24
C SER A 196 -20.13 10.41 -14.36
N ILE A 197 -20.78 9.87 -15.39
CA ILE A 197 -21.31 10.60 -16.54
C ILE A 197 -22.17 11.80 -16.16
N ASP A 198 -22.93 11.75 -15.06
CA ASP A 198 -23.80 12.86 -14.65
C ASP A 198 -22.99 14.02 -14.07
N ARG A 199 -21.90 13.74 -13.33
CA ARG A 199 -20.93 14.76 -12.90
C ARG A 199 -20.21 15.38 -14.10
N ILE A 200 -19.96 14.62 -15.16
CA ILE A 200 -19.37 15.11 -16.40
C ILE A 200 -20.36 16.03 -17.15
N LYS A 201 -21.65 15.66 -17.25
CA LYS A 201 -22.70 16.53 -17.81
C LYS A 201 -22.81 17.85 -17.03
N ASP A 202 -22.87 17.80 -15.71
CA ASP A 202 -22.90 19.00 -14.85
C ASP A 202 -21.69 19.92 -15.08
N GLY A 203 -20.51 19.34 -15.33
CA GLY A 203 -19.29 20.06 -15.67
C GLY A 203 -19.37 20.74 -17.05
N ILE A 204 -19.87 20.02 -18.06
CA ILE A 204 -20.08 20.53 -19.42
C ILE A 204 -21.11 21.67 -19.44
N ALA A 205 -22.23 21.52 -18.70
CA ALA A 205 -23.26 22.56 -18.59
C ALA A 205 -22.67 23.84 -18.00
N LYS A 206 -21.97 23.75 -16.86
CA LYS A 206 -21.30 24.90 -16.23
C LYS A 206 -20.24 25.53 -17.15
N ALA A 207 -19.51 24.73 -17.93
CA ALA A 207 -18.55 25.25 -18.90
C ALA A 207 -19.23 26.02 -20.06
N ALA A 208 -20.44 25.65 -20.45
CA ALA A 208 -21.26 26.39 -21.42
C ALA A 208 -21.81 27.69 -20.81
N ASP A 209 -22.41 27.62 -19.61
CA ASP A 209 -22.88 28.80 -18.86
C ASP A 209 -21.75 29.83 -18.65
N GLU A 210 -20.56 29.36 -18.24
CA GLU A 210 -19.38 30.19 -18.08
C GLU A 210 -18.87 30.79 -19.40
N ARG A 211 -18.92 30.05 -20.51
CA ARG A 211 -18.56 30.57 -21.84
C ARG A 211 -19.50 31.69 -22.24
N ASP A 212 -20.81 31.47 -22.12
CA ASP A 212 -21.81 32.41 -22.61
C ASP A 212 -21.87 33.67 -21.74
N LEU A 213 -21.69 33.54 -20.42
CA LEU A 213 -21.48 34.68 -19.53
C LEU A 213 -20.22 35.48 -19.87
N LYS A 214 -19.09 34.81 -20.17
CA LYS A 214 -17.85 35.49 -20.59
C LYS A 214 -18.01 36.18 -21.95
N ALA A 215 -18.75 35.57 -22.88
CA ALA A 215 -19.07 36.17 -24.17
C ALA A 215 -19.97 37.41 -24.04
N GLU A 216 -21.00 37.35 -23.18
CA GLU A 216 -21.86 38.51 -22.89
C GLU A 216 -21.07 39.65 -22.22
N GLN A 217 -20.22 39.34 -21.25
CA GLN A 217 -19.34 40.31 -20.59
C GLN A 217 -18.35 40.95 -21.58
N GLU A 218 -17.79 40.18 -22.51
CA GLU A 218 -16.91 40.71 -23.55
C GLU A 218 -17.66 41.54 -24.60
N ALA A 219 -18.87 41.14 -24.99
CA ALA A 219 -19.71 41.94 -25.88
C ALA A 219 -20.04 43.31 -25.27
N LYS A 220 -20.51 43.33 -24.02
CA LYS A 220 -20.77 44.57 -23.26
C LYS A 220 -19.52 45.44 -23.08
N ARG A 221 -18.35 44.81 -22.87
CA ARG A 221 -17.06 45.52 -22.77
C ARG A 221 -16.71 46.21 -24.09
N LYS A 222 -16.83 45.50 -25.23
CA LYS A 222 -16.57 46.04 -26.57
C LYS A 222 -17.57 47.14 -26.95
N GLU A 223 -18.85 46.96 -26.64
CA GLU A 223 -19.88 47.98 -26.86
C GLU A 223 -19.60 49.26 -26.07
N ALA A 224 -19.20 49.14 -24.80
CA ALA A 224 -18.78 50.28 -23.97
C ALA A 224 -17.51 50.96 -24.50
N GLU A 225 -16.49 50.18 -24.91
CA GLU A 225 -15.26 50.70 -25.54
C GLU A 225 -15.57 51.46 -26.84
N GLU A 226 -16.45 50.93 -27.71
CA GLU A 226 -16.91 51.59 -28.93
C GLU A 226 -17.73 52.86 -28.66
N ALA A 227 -18.62 52.84 -27.67
CA ALA A 227 -19.43 54.00 -27.29
C ALA A 227 -18.53 55.15 -26.78
N ILE A 228 -17.55 54.81 -25.92
CA ILE A 228 -16.55 55.77 -25.43
C ILE A 228 -15.67 56.29 -26.58
N ALA A 229 -15.31 55.45 -27.55
CA ALA A 229 -14.56 55.89 -28.73
C ALA A 229 -15.35 56.85 -29.62
N LYS A 230 -16.63 56.56 -29.89
CA LYS A 230 -17.54 57.42 -30.68
C LYS A 230 -17.76 58.77 -29.98
N ALA A 231 -18.04 58.78 -28.67
CA ALA A 231 -18.19 59.99 -27.88
C ALA A 231 -16.92 60.88 -27.89
N LYS A 232 -15.73 60.27 -27.76
CA LYS A 232 -14.45 60.98 -27.85
C LYS A 232 -14.20 61.57 -29.24
N GLN A 233 -14.62 60.91 -30.31
CA GLN A 233 -14.51 61.44 -31.68
C GLN A 233 -15.47 62.63 -31.90
N GLN A 234 -16.67 62.63 -31.31
CA GLN A 234 -17.60 63.76 -31.41
C GLN A 234 -17.16 65.02 -30.64
N GLN A 235 -16.24 64.91 -29.67
CA GLN A 235 -15.73 66.07 -28.92
C GLN A 235 -14.48 66.75 -29.54
N VAL A 236 -13.96 66.26 -30.67
CA VAL A 236 -12.84 66.92 -31.38
C VAL A 236 -13.39 67.85 -32.48
N GLY A 237 -14.05 68.94 -32.04
CA GLY A 237 -14.82 69.84 -32.92
C GLY A 237 -15.10 71.24 -32.33
N ASP A 238 -14.07 71.89 -31.81
CA ASP A 238 -13.97 73.32 -31.40
C ASP A 238 -15.11 73.93 -30.52
N LYS A 239 -14.91 73.81 -29.19
CA LYS A 239 -15.23 74.78 -28.11
C LYS A 239 -16.68 75.17 -27.73
N THR A 240 -16.97 74.82 -26.47
CA THR A 240 -17.38 75.71 -25.36
C THR A 240 -18.79 76.34 -25.36
N ILE A 241 -19.39 76.32 -24.16
CA ILE A 241 -20.71 76.85 -23.79
C ILE A 241 -20.53 78.25 -23.14
N ASP A 242 -21.33 79.26 -23.51
CA ASP A 242 -22.37 79.86 -22.64
C ASP A 242 -23.22 80.96 -23.35
N ALA A 243 -24.27 81.51 -22.72
CA ALA A 243 -25.45 82.03 -23.43
C ALA A 243 -26.40 83.07 -22.77
N GLU A 244 -26.21 83.61 -21.55
CA GLU A 244 -27.03 84.76 -21.06
C GLU A 244 -26.24 85.89 -20.36
N THR A 245 -26.81 87.10 -20.44
CA THR A 245 -26.29 88.41 -19.98
C THR A 245 -25.01 88.87 -20.73
N GLY A 246 -25.00 89.92 -21.56
CA GLY A 246 -26.00 90.95 -21.90
C GLY A 246 -25.60 92.32 -21.32
N GLU A 247 -25.44 93.42 -22.07
CA GLU A 247 -25.59 93.71 -23.52
C GLU A 247 -24.33 94.50 -24.02
N VAL A 248 -24.16 95.02 -25.24
CA VAL A 248 -24.87 96.16 -25.89
C VAL A 248 -24.29 96.35 -27.31
N VAL A 249 -24.96 96.78 -28.39
CA VAL A 249 -26.35 96.66 -28.90
C VAL A 249 -26.23 96.95 -30.42
N THR A 250 -26.84 96.14 -31.29
CA THR A 250 -27.36 96.60 -32.61
C THR A 250 -28.73 95.98 -32.88
N GLU A 251 -29.76 96.59 -32.28
CA GLU A 251 -31.17 96.61 -32.69
C GLU A 251 -31.87 95.27 -33.02
N THR A 252 -32.23 94.55 -31.94
CA THR A 252 -33.56 93.98 -31.58
C THR A 252 -34.65 93.72 -32.64
N PRO A 253 -35.55 92.70 -32.45
CA PRO A 253 -35.95 92.14 -31.14
C PRO A 253 -36.14 90.60 -31.00
N LYS A 254 -35.49 90.04 -29.95
CA LYS A 254 -35.91 88.98 -29.00
C LYS A 254 -36.44 87.60 -29.50
N SER A 255 -36.12 86.46 -28.85
CA SER A 255 -35.38 86.23 -27.57
C SER A 255 -34.63 84.86 -27.53
N ALA A 256 -34.55 84.20 -26.37
CA ALA A 256 -33.54 83.19 -25.98
C ALA A 256 -34.20 82.07 -25.10
N ALA A 257 -33.52 81.12 -24.42
CA ALA A 257 -32.09 80.90 -24.16
C ALA A 257 -31.73 79.41 -23.88
N ASP A 258 -30.44 79.08 -23.72
CA ASP A 258 -29.91 77.73 -23.40
C ASP A 258 -28.53 77.82 -22.68
N VAL A 259 -28.48 77.82 -21.33
CA VAL A 259 -27.40 78.48 -20.52
C VAL A 259 -26.91 77.66 -19.31
N VAL A 260 -25.64 77.81 -18.92
CA VAL A 260 -25.04 77.40 -17.64
C VAL A 260 -24.75 78.63 -16.75
N THR A 261 -25.36 78.73 -15.57
CA THR A 261 -25.19 79.88 -14.66
C THR A 261 -24.14 79.65 -13.58
N ASP A 262 -23.38 80.69 -13.20
CA ASP A 262 -22.50 80.68 -12.02
C ASP A 262 -23.31 80.70 -10.70
N TYR A 263 -23.29 79.59 -9.96
CA TYR A 263 -24.04 79.45 -8.71
C TYR A 263 -23.20 79.78 -7.47
N HIS A 264 -23.49 80.93 -6.85
CA HIS A 264 -22.91 81.33 -5.57
C HIS A 264 -23.73 80.77 -4.39
N PHE A 265 -23.07 80.08 -3.45
CA PHE A 265 -23.70 79.48 -2.27
C PHE A 265 -22.92 79.77 -0.99
N GLY A 266 -23.60 80.30 0.03
CA GLY A 266 -23.03 80.55 1.35
C GLY A 266 -23.32 79.42 2.34
N MET A 267 -22.37 79.12 3.23
CA MET A 267 -22.51 78.11 4.27
C MET A 267 -22.17 78.69 5.65
N ASN A 268 -23.07 78.54 6.62
CA ASN A 268 -22.77 78.80 8.03
C ASN A 268 -22.43 77.48 8.73
N GLY A 269 -21.26 77.41 9.36
CA GLY A 269 -20.77 76.19 10.01
C GLY A 269 -19.35 76.33 10.54
N THR A 270 -18.80 75.24 11.05
CA THR A 270 -17.38 75.17 11.46
C THR A 270 -16.47 74.96 10.24
N PHE A 271 -15.20 75.36 10.36
CA PHE A 271 -14.20 75.21 9.29
C PHE A 271 -14.09 73.78 8.75
N ALA A 272 -14.17 72.76 9.63
CA ALA A 272 -14.17 71.36 9.22
C ALA A 272 -15.35 71.00 8.30
N GLN A 273 -16.56 71.51 8.58
CA GLN A 273 -17.74 71.24 7.76
C GLN A 273 -17.65 71.91 6.38
N ALA A 274 -17.06 73.12 6.29
CA ALA A 274 -16.74 73.74 5.01
C ALA A 274 -15.69 72.94 4.22
N GLN A 275 -14.70 72.36 4.93
CA GLN A 275 -13.65 71.54 4.33
C GLN A 275 -14.20 70.19 3.79
N ASP A 276 -15.19 69.59 4.44
CA ASP A 276 -15.89 68.39 3.93
C ASP A 276 -16.65 68.67 2.61
N VAL A 277 -17.34 69.81 2.52
CA VAL A 277 -18.01 70.24 1.27
C VAL A 277 -16.99 70.47 0.14
N ALA A 278 -15.89 71.16 0.44
CA ALA A 278 -14.78 71.38 -0.49
C ALA A 278 -14.13 70.05 -0.97
N ASN A 279 -14.04 69.04 -0.09
CA ASN A 279 -13.55 67.71 -0.45
C ASN A 279 -14.54 66.93 -1.32
N TYR A 280 -15.85 67.03 -1.04
CA TYR A 280 -16.89 66.41 -1.86
C TYR A 280 -16.90 66.99 -3.30
N MET A 281 -16.77 68.31 -3.44
CA MET A 281 -16.74 68.97 -4.75
C MET A 281 -15.51 68.54 -5.58
N ARG A 282 -14.32 68.48 -4.98
CA ARG A 282 -13.12 67.88 -5.60
C ARG A 282 -13.33 66.43 -6.02
N LEU A 283 -13.95 65.61 -5.17
CA LEU A 283 -14.22 64.19 -5.46
C LEU A 283 -15.21 64.01 -6.63
N LYS A 284 -16.05 65.01 -6.93
CA LYS A 284 -16.96 65.04 -8.07
C LYS A 284 -16.40 65.73 -9.31
N GLY A 285 -15.20 66.30 -9.24
CA GLY A 285 -14.60 67.05 -10.36
C GLY A 285 -15.27 68.39 -10.63
N TYR A 286 -15.84 69.03 -9.60
CA TYR A 286 -16.37 70.39 -9.71
C TYR A 286 -15.30 71.40 -9.30
N ASP A 287 -15.06 72.40 -10.15
CA ASP A 287 -14.27 73.57 -9.80
C ASP A 287 -15.02 74.46 -8.81
N PHE A 288 -14.30 75.05 -7.86
CA PHE A 288 -14.83 76.02 -6.91
C PHE A 288 -13.72 76.93 -6.37
N TRP A 289 -14.12 78.10 -5.88
CA TRP A 289 -13.27 79.05 -5.16
C TRP A 289 -13.97 79.49 -3.87
N SER A 290 -13.21 80.06 -2.94
CA SER A 290 -13.72 80.57 -1.66
C SER A 290 -13.19 81.99 -1.42
N GLU A 291 -14.09 82.96 -1.31
CA GLU A 291 -13.73 84.33 -0.97
C GLU A 291 -13.45 84.45 0.53
N GLY A 292 -12.24 84.84 0.90
CA GLY A 292 -11.79 84.95 2.28
C GLY A 292 -12.13 86.30 2.89
N GLY A 293 -13.20 86.36 3.68
CA GLY A 293 -13.49 87.52 4.52
C GLY A 293 -12.46 87.69 5.64
N HIS A 294 -12.00 88.92 5.85
CA HIS A 294 -11.21 89.32 7.02
C HIS A 294 -12.09 90.16 7.96
N GLU A 295 -12.21 89.69 9.20
CA GLU A 295 -13.05 90.21 10.31
C GLU A 295 -14.58 90.04 10.16
#